data_AF-A0A4Q6AKP1-F1
#
_entry.id   AF-A0A4Q6AKP1-F1
#
_cell.length_a   1.000
_cell.length_b   1.000
_cell.length_c   1.000
_cell.angle_alpha   90.00
_cell.angle_beta   90.00
_cell.angle_gamma   90.00
#
_symmetry.space_group_name_H-M   'P 1'
#
loop_
_entity.id
_entity.type
_entity.pdbx_description
1 polymer ?
#
loop_
_entity_poly.entity_id
_entity_poly.type
_entity_poly.pdbx_seq_one_letter_code
_entity_poly.pdbx_strand_id
1 'polypeptide(L)'
;ADFSSINLEQAGKDRVRVFGIRGSEPTPLYKVSMAYEDGFKSTGSVMISGPNARKKAEAYSRIFWNRCPGPFEETLTEYVGYNSCHRSLVHHDDGNEILLRLGARAKDEKDLRLFGKMIPSLILSGPPGVAVIGGVPKAQKVMSYWPALMPKTAVQPKIALFENGELVNEKQVNDTPVGNFVPNEMDAQIATKPSQSIQEALSEHTKSTSRSLSEIALARSGDKGDTANIGVLARSQEAYDFLDKYLTAQRVKDWFQELCTGKVTRYQLPGMKGFNFLLEESLGGGGTRTLRIDAQGKTFAQALLAQKVSFPLELVKKG
;
A
#
# COMPACT_ATOMS: atom_id res chain seq x y z
N ALA A 1 4.82 -6.13 19.78
CA ALA A 1 3.77 -7.12 20.12
C ALA A 1 4.10 -8.38 19.36
N ASP A 2 4.01 -9.54 20.01
CA ASP A 2 4.33 -10.81 19.38
C ASP A 2 3.04 -11.48 18.88
N PHE A 3 2.82 -11.43 17.55
CA PHE A 3 1.66 -12.04 16.92
C PHE A 3 1.90 -13.49 16.50
N SER A 4 3.06 -14.09 16.78
CA SER A 4 3.29 -15.51 16.49
C SER A 4 2.42 -16.43 17.36
N SER A 5 2.04 -15.95 18.56
CA SER A 5 1.29 -16.69 19.58
C SER A 5 -0.23 -16.45 19.57
N ILE A 6 -0.71 -15.58 18.67
CA ILE A 6 -2.15 -15.30 18.55
C ILE A 6 -2.90 -16.54 18.06
N ASN A 7 -4.07 -16.80 18.63
CA ASN A 7 -4.97 -17.86 18.21
C ASN A 7 -6.38 -17.30 17.99
N LEU A 8 -7.07 -17.83 16.98
CA LEU A 8 -8.45 -17.49 16.65
C LEU A 8 -9.34 -18.72 16.79
N GLU A 9 -10.49 -18.56 17.44
CA GLU A 9 -11.51 -19.61 17.59
C GLU A 9 -12.90 -19.04 17.33
N GLN A 10 -13.73 -19.78 16.59
CA GLN A 10 -15.14 -19.45 16.40
C GLN A 10 -15.90 -19.72 17.70
N ALA A 11 -16.15 -18.67 18.49
CA ALA A 11 -16.84 -18.79 19.77
C ALA A 11 -18.37 -18.68 19.65
N GLY A 12 -18.90 -18.48 18.45
CA GLY A 12 -20.33 -18.41 18.18
C GLY A 12 -20.64 -17.81 16.80
N LYS A 13 -21.93 -17.66 16.48
CA LYS A 13 -22.36 -16.89 15.31
C LYS A 13 -21.86 -15.44 15.45
N ASP A 14 -21.17 -14.94 14.44
CA ASP A 14 -20.62 -13.58 14.39
C ASP A 14 -19.71 -13.22 15.58
N ARG A 15 -19.09 -14.23 16.22
CA ARG A 15 -18.22 -14.05 17.39
C ARG A 15 -16.94 -14.85 17.26
N VAL A 16 -15.81 -14.15 17.29
CA VAL A 16 -14.47 -14.73 17.24
C VAL A 16 -13.77 -14.46 18.57
N ARG A 17 -13.25 -15.51 19.20
CA ARG A 17 -12.36 -15.41 20.36
C ARG A 17 -10.93 -15.25 19.86
N VAL A 18 -10.24 -14.24 20.37
CA VAL A 18 -8.83 -14.00 20.12
C VAL A 18 -8.07 -14.19 21.43
N PHE A 19 -7.07 -15.07 21.46
CA PHE A 19 -6.36 -15.43 22.69
C PHE A 19 -4.91 -15.84 22.43
N GLY A 20 -4.13 -16.05 23.49
CA GLY A 20 -2.74 -16.53 23.41
C GLY A 20 -1.70 -15.46 23.05
N ILE A 21 -2.13 -14.23 22.73
CA ILE A 21 -1.24 -13.12 22.35
C ILE A 21 -0.28 -12.79 23.49
N ARG A 22 1.02 -12.75 23.18
CA ARG A 22 2.07 -12.31 24.10
C ARG A 22 2.60 -10.94 23.69
N GLY A 23 2.94 -10.15 24.69
CA GLY A 23 3.60 -8.86 24.54
C GLY A 23 4.97 -8.88 25.20
N SER A 24 5.84 -7.98 24.76
CA SER A 24 7.07 -7.67 25.47
C SER A 24 6.86 -6.45 26.35
N GLU A 25 7.82 -6.18 27.24
CA GLU A 25 7.80 -4.95 28.03
C GLU A 25 7.67 -3.69 27.15
N PRO A 26 7.11 -2.59 27.69
CA PRO A 26 7.05 -1.33 26.95
C PRO A 26 8.46 -0.79 26.67
N THR A 27 8.64 -0.10 25.55
CA THR A 27 9.92 0.55 25.22
C THR A 27 10.07 1.88 25.99
N PRO A 28 11.30 2.43 26.09
CA PRO A 28 11.52 3.78 26.59
C PRO A 28 11.14 4.90 25.60
N LEU A 29 10.56 4.53 24.45
CA LEU A 29 10.32 5.43 23.32
C LEU A 29 8.83 5.52 22.99
N TYR A 30 8.34 6.71 22.69
CA TYR A 30 7.09 6.90 21.96
C TYR A 30 7.33 6.78 20.46
N LYS A 31 6.33 6.25 19.74
CA LYS A 31 6.25 6.38 18.30
C LYS A 31 5.55 7.69 17.97
N VAL A 32 6.25 8.59 17.30
CA VAL A 32 5.71 9.89 16.89
C VAL A 32 5.48 9.93 15.38
N SER A 33 4.42 10.63 15.00
CA SER A 33 4.06 10.93 13.62
C SER A 33 4.37 12.40 13.38
N MET A 34 5.50 12.70 12.74
CA MET A 34 5.84 14.07 12.40
C MET A 34 5.29 14.42 11.02
N ALA A 35 4.78 15.64 10.86
CA ALA A 35 4.36 16.19 9.59
C ALA A 35 5.12 17.50 9.33
N TYR A 36 5.62 17.68 8.12
CA TYR A 36 6.34 18.89 7.71
C TYR A 36 5.98 19.29 6.28
N GLU A 37 6.11 20.58 5.95
CA GLU A 37 5.88 21.07 4.59
C GLU A 37 7.00 20.59 3.65
N ASP A 38 6.63 19.98 2.52
CA ASP A 38 7.57 19.38 1.54
C ASP A 38 7.17 19.78 0.11
N GLY A 39 7.08 21.09 -0.11
CA GLY A 39 6.77 21.68 -1.40
C GLY A 39 5.30 21.56 -1.80
N PHE A 40 5.07 21.45 -3.11
CA PHE A 40 3.74 21.48 -3.72
C PHE A 40 3.59 20.39 -4.76
N LYS A 41 2.35 19.95 -4.97
CA LYS A 41 1.97 19.08 -6.08
C LYS A 41 0.73 19.60 -6.80
N SER A 42 0.60 19.27 -8.06
CA SER A 42 -0.61 19.50 -8.85
C SER A 42 -0.91 18.28 -9.69
N THR A 43 -2.19 17.99 -9.89
CA THR A 43 -2.63 16.87 -10.72
C THR A 43 -3.85 17.27 -11.52
N GLY A 44 -3.76 17.10 -12.83
CA GLY A 44 -4.87 17.29 -13.75
C GLY A 44 -5.23 16.00 -14.47
N SER A 45 -6.48 15.90 -14.92
CA SER A 45 -6.94 14.74 -15.65
C SER A 45 -7.77 15.14 -16.88
N VAL A 46 -7.70 14.33 -17.93
CA VAL A 46 -8.56 14.41 -19.11
C VAL A 46 -9.09 13.02 -19.46
N MET A 47 -10.35 12.94 -19.87
CA MET A 47 -10.95 11.67 -20.28
C MET A 47 -10.75 11.48 -21.79
N ILE A 48 -10.24 10.33 -22.20
CA ILE A 48 -9.95 10.00 -23.60
C ILE A 48 -10.79 8.79 -23.99
N SER A 49 -11.65 8.96 -24.98
CA SER A 49 -12.55 7.92 -25.47
C SER A 49 -11.98 7.21 -26.70
N GLY A 50 -12.52 6.03 -27.02
CA GLY A 50 -12.09 5.23 -28.16
C GLY A 50 -12.51 5.79 -29.52
N PRO A 51 -12.09 5.12 -30.61
CA PRO A 51 -11.24 3.93 -30.63
C PRO A 51 -9.78 4.25 -30.25
N ASN A 52 -8.99 3.22 -29.90
CA ASN A 52 -7.57 3.32 -29.53
C ASN A 52 -7.27 4.26 -28.34
N ALA A 53 -8.12 4.25 -27.31
CA ALA A 53 -8.01 5.16 -26.16
C ALA A 53 -6.60 5.17 -25.54
N ARG A 54 -5.95 3.99 -25.41
CA ARG A 54 -4.59 3.89 -24.85
C ARG A 54 -3.54 4.60 -25.69
N LYS A 55 -3.47 4.28 -26.99
CA LYS A 55 -2.51 4.91 -27.92
C LYS A 55 -2.71 6.43 -27.96
N LYS A 56 -3.96 6.89 -27.89
CA LYS A 56 -4.27 8.32 -27.80
C LYS A 56 -3.79 8.92 -26.47
N ALA A 57 -4.07 8.28 -25.34
CA ALA A 57 -3.61 8.74 -24.03
C ALA A 57 -2.09 8.86 -23.93
N GLU A 58 -1.36 7.90 -24.49
CA GLU A 58 0.10 7.96 -24.59
C GLU A 58 0.56 9.13 -25.48
N ALA A 59 -0.13 9.39 -26.60
CA ALA A 59 0.15 10.54 -27.46
C ALA A 59 -0.13 11.87 -26.74
N TYR A 60 -1.23 11.97 -26.01
CA TYR A 60 -1.57 13.11 -25.16
C TYR A 60 -0.48 13.39 -24.12
N SER A 61 -0.02 12.35 -23.40
CA SER A 61 1.06 12.47 -22.43
C SER A 61 2.36 12.98 -23.07
N ARG A 62 2.77 12.41 -24.22
CA ARG A 62 3.96 12.89 -24.95
C ARG A 62 3.83 14.36 -25.37
N ILE A 63 2.68 14.76 -25.93
CA ILE A 63 2.42 16.15 -26.34
C ILE A 63 2.50 17.09 -25.14
N PHE A 64 1.90 16.70 -24.01
CA PHE A 64 1.90 17.50 -22.80
C PHE A 64 3.32 17.73 -22.29
N TRP A 65 4.08 16.67 -22.04
CA TRP A 65 5.41 16.78 -21.44
C TRP A 65 6.44 17.43 -22.36
N ASN A 66 6.30 17.28 -23.69
CA ASN A 66 7.15 18.01 -24.65
C ASN A 66 6.91 19.53 -24.63
N ARG A 67 5.73 19.99 -24.20
CA ARG A 67 5.33 21.41 -24.21
C ARG A 67 5.28 22.05 -22.84
N CYS A 68 5.31 21.28 -21.75
CA CYS A 68 5.19 21.76 -20.39
C CYS A 68 6.58 21.87 -19.74
N PRO A 69 7.27 23.02 -19.85
CA PRO A 69 8.53 23.21 -19.15
C PRO A 69 8.29 23.39 -17.66
N GLY A 70 9.23 22.91 -16.85
CA GLY A 70 9.25 23.21 -15.42
C GLY A 70 10.42 22.51 -14.73
N PRO A 71 10.97 23.10 -13.66
CA PRO A 71 11.85 22.38 -12.76
C PRO A 71 11.01 21.50 -11.83
N PHE A 72 10.40 20.44 -12.38
CA PHE A 72 9.66 19.46 -11.57
C PHE A 72 10.65 18.51 -10.88
N GLU A 73 10.44 18.27 -9.59
CA GLU A 73 11.20 17.25 -8.86
C GLU A 73 10.72 15.84 -9.20
N GLU A 74 9.44 15.70 -9.50
CA GLU A 74 8.80 14.43 -9.83
C GLU A 74 7.65 14.70 -10.80
N THR A 75 7.48 13.83 -11.79
CA THR A 75 6.31 13.82 -12.67
C THR A 75 5.75 12.41 -12.77
N LEU A 76 4.45 12.30 -12.98
CA LEU A 76 3.79 11.01 -13.14
C LEU A 76 2.70 11.11 -14.21
N THR A 77 2.67 10.12 -15.09
CA THR A 77 1.54 9.87 -15.99
C THR A 77 0.86 8.58 -15.59
N GLU A 78 -0.45 8.62 -15.43
CA GLU A 78 -1.29 7.48 -15.09
C GLU A 78 -2.42 7.33 -16.12
N TYR A 79 -2.61 6.09 -16.57
CA TYR A 79 -3.66 5.70 -17.49
C TYR A 79 -4.73 4.95 -16.71
N VAL A 80 -5.68 5.67 -16.10
CA VAL A 80 -6.72 5.05 -15.26
C VAL A 80 -7.72 4.35 -16.18
N GLY A 81 -8.03 3.08 -15.87
CA GLY A 81 -8.69 2.15 -16.79
C GLY A 81 -7.72 1.20 -17.51
N TYR A 82 -6.42 1.48 -17.45
CA TYR A 82 -5.35 0.57 -17.85
C TYR A 82 -4.55 0.16 -16.60
N ASN A 83 -3.38 0.74 -16.32
CA ASN A 83 -2.40 0.21 -15.36
C ASN A 83 -1.98 1.13 -14.19
N SER A 84 -2.84 2.07 -13.82
CA SER A 84 -2.49 3.11 -12.83
C SER A 84 -2.24 2.59 -11.41
N CYS A 85 -2.98 1.57 -10.97
CA CYS A 85 -2.81 1.04 -9.61
C CYS A 85 -1.76 -0.08 -9.54
N HIS A 86 -1.78 -0.99 -10.52
CA HIS A 86 -1.07 -2.27 -10.44
C HIS A 86 0.10 -2.40 -11.43
N ARG A 87 0.45 -1.36 -12.19
CA ARG A 87 1.56 -1.42 -13.17
C ARG A 87 1.42 -2.64 -14.07
N SER A 88 2.39 -3.52 -14.28
CA SER A 88 2.18 -4.72 -15.12
C SER A 88 1.47 -5.89 -14.40
N LEU A 89 1.21 -5.82 -13.09
CA LEU A 89 0.81 -6.99 -12.30
C LEU A 89 -0.52 -7.61 -12.72
N VAL A 90 -1.49 -6.80 -13.17
CA VAL A 90 -2.87 -7.26 -13.44
C VAL A 90 -3.45 -6.59 -14.69
N HIS A 91 -2.93 -6.88 -15.88
CA HIS A 91 -3.51 -6.35 -17.13
C HIS A 91 -3.66 -7.42 -18.19
N HIS A 92 -4.84 -7.42 -18.82
CA HIS A 92 -5.15 -8.33 -19.91
C HIS A 92 -5.73 -7.64 -21.15
N ASP A 93 -6.38 -6.46 -21.07
CA ASP A 93 -6.97 -5.79 -22.24
C ASP A 93 -6.98 -4.25 -22.14
N ASP A 94 -7.04 -3.58 -23.30
CA ASP A 94 -7.20 -2.13 -23.42
C ASP A 94 -8.70 -1.74 -23.31
N GLY A 95 -9.04 -0.84 -22.37
CA GLY A 95 -10.39 -0.28 -22.26
C GLY A 95 -10.76 0.69 -23.39
N ASN A 96 -12.06 0.90 -23.60
CA ASN A 96 -12.57 1.87 -24.59
C ASN A 96 -12.41 3.33 -24.12
N GLU A 97 -12.14 3.56 -22.84
CA GLU A 97 -11.97 4.89 -22.25
C GLU A 97 -10.80 4.84 -21.27
N ILE A 98 -9.99 5.89 -21.28
CA ILE A 98 -8.89 6.08 -20.33
C ILE A 98 -8.99 7.47 -19.73
N LEU A 99 -9.00 7.52 -18.41
CA LEU A 99 -8.78 8.75 -17.67
C LEU A 99 -7.27 8.97 -17.57
N LEU A 100 -6.74 9.82 -18.43
CA LEU A 100 -5.34 10.23 -18.40
C LEU A 100 -5.15 11.20 -17.24
N ARG A 101 -4.29 10.85 -16.30
CA ARG A 101 -3.93 11.67 -15.15
C ARG A 101 -2.46 12.04 -15.24
N LEU A 102 -2.19 13.34 -15.14
CA LEU A 102 -0.85 13.91 -15.20
C LEU A 102 -0.60 14.60 -13.86
N GLY A 103 0.54 14.32 -13.24
CA GLY A 103 0.94 14.89 -11.96
C GLY A 103 2.34 15.47 -12.03
N ALA A 104 2.57 16.55 -11.30
CA ALA A 104 3.89 17.14 -11.10
C ALA A 104 4.08 17.61 -9.65
N ARG A 105 5.31 17.49 -9.16
CA ARG A 105 5.76 18.01 -7.85
C ARG A 105 6.85 19.05 -8.06
N ALA A 106 6.83 20.12 -7.27
CA ALA A 106 7.86 21.16 -7.27
C ALA A 106 8.05 21.73 -5.86
N LYS A 107 9.19 22.38 -5.63
CA LYS A 107 9.47 23.06 -4.35
C LYS A 107 8.62 24.31 -4.15
N ASP A 108 8.45 25.11 -5.21
CA ASP A 108 7.68 26.35 -5.18
C ASP A 108 6.33 26.19 -5.90
N GLU A 109 5.27 26.76 -5.34
CA GLU A 109 3.92 26.73 -5.92
C GLU A 109 3.87 27.33 -7.35
N LYS A 110 4.66 28.38 -7.57
CA LYS A 110 4.71 29.12 -8.85
C LYS A 110 5.11 28.22 -10.02
N ASP A 111 5.92 27.20 -9.78
CA ASP A 111 6.45 26.30 -10.82
C ASP A 111 5.35 25.35 -11.35
N LEU A 112 4.27 25.16 -10.58
CA LEU A 112 3.11 24.35 -10.99
C LEU A 112 2.04 25.16 -11.72
N ARG A 113 2.18 26.50 -11.78
CA ARG A 113 1.20 27.37 -12.43
C ARG A 113 1.07 27.08 -13.92
N LEU A 114 2.20 26.90 -14.60
CA LEU A 114 2.21 26.60 -16.03
C LEU A 114 1.68 25.18 -16.28
N PHE A 115 2.12 24.21 -15.48
CA PHE A 115 1.59 22.84 -15.50
C PHE A 115 0.05 22.83 -15.47
N GLY A 116 -0.56 23.52 -14.51
CA GLY A 116 -2.02 23.56 -14.41
C GLY A 116 -2.69 24.19 -15.63
N LYS A 117 -2.14 25.29 -16.16
CA LYS A 117 -2.69 25.96 -17.36
C LYS A 117 -2.58 25.09 -18.62
N MET A 118 -1.59 24.23 -18.70
CA MET A 118 -1.39 23.34 -19.84
C MET A 118 -2.40 22.20 -19.90
N ILE A 119 -3.03 21.80 -18.78
CA ILE A 119 -3.98 20.67 -18.76
C ILE A 119 -5.21 20.95 -19.64
N PRO A 120 -5.97 22.06 -19.48
CA PRO A 120 -7.07 22.36 -20.39
C PRO A 120 -6.63 22.59 -21.83
N SER A 121 -5.39 23.06 -22.06
CA SER A 121 -4.88 23.28 -23.42
C SER A 121 -4.80 21.99 -24.24
N LEU A 122 -4.69 20.83 -23.59
CA LEU A 122 -4.68 19.53 -24.27
C LEU A 122 -6.00 19.25 -25.00
N ILE A 123 -7.13 19.74 -24.49
CA ILE A 123 -8.47 19.48 -25.06
C ILE A 123 -8.54 19.93 -26.52
N LEU A 124 -7.89 21.04 -26.84
CA LEU A 124 -7.90 21.64 -28.18
C LEU A 124 -6.62 21.39 -28.97
N SER A 125 -5.60 20.79 -28.36
CA SER A 125 -4.26 20.65 -28.97
C SER A 125 -3.73 19.21 -29.01
N GLY A 126 -4.55 18.23 -28.59
CA GLY A 126 -4.28 16.80 -28.67
C GLY A 126 -5.15 16.05 -29.70
N PRO A 127 -4.98 14.71 -29.80
CA PRO A 127 -5.79 13.84 -30.67
C PRO A 127 -7.31 13.91 -30.43
N PRO A 128 -8.16 13.63 -31.43
CA PRO A 128 -9.62 13.66 -31.25
C PRO A 128 -10.14 12.61 -30.25
N GLY A 129 -11.29 12.88 -29.64
CA GLY A 129 -11.96 11.98 -28.67
C GLY A 129 -11.55 12.24 -27.22
N VAL A 130 -11.72 13.49 -26.77
CA VAL A 130 -11.45 13.93 -25.39
C VAL A 130 -12.71 14.55 -24.80
N ALA A 131 -13.00 14.25 -23.53
CA ALA A 131 -14.08 14.86 -22.77
C ALA A 131 -13.51 15.69 -21.61
N VAL A 132 -14.17 16.82 -21.33
CA VAL A 132 -13.77 17.77 -20.29
C VAL A 132 -14.38 17.34 -18.96
N ILE A 133 -13.53 17.06 -17.98
CA ILE A 133 -13.92 16.57 -16.65
C ILE A 133 -13.49 17.51 -15.51
N GLY A 134 -12.89 18.66 -15.84
CA GLY A 134 -12.39 19.62 -14.87
C GLY A 134 -11.73 20.82 -15.53
N GLY A 135 -11.34 21.80 -14.72
CA GLY A 135 -10.64 23.01 -15.15
C GLY A 135 -9.14 22.95 -14.92
N VAL A 136 -8.54 24.13 -14.72
CA VAL A 136 -7.13 24.27 -14.33
C VAL A 136 -6.93 23.66 -12.94
N PRO A 137 -6.10 22.61 -12.77
CA PRO A 137 -5.83 22.04 -11.46
C PRO A 137 -5.02 23.03 -10.61
N LYS A 138 -5.37 23.10 -9.33
CA LYS A 138 -4.68 23.95 -8.35
C LYS A 138 -3.47 23.21 -7.80
N ALA A 139 -2.40 23.97 -7.52
CA ALA A 139 -1.32 23.47 -6.69
C ALA A 139 -1.82 23.26 -5.25
N GLN A 140 -1.28 22.24 -4.60
CA GLN A 140 -1.61 21.85 -3.23
C GLN A 140 -0.31 21.71 -2.44
N LYS A 141 -0.28 22.24 -1.22
CA LYS A 141 0.83 22.00 -0.29
C LYS A 141 0.96 20.51 0.01
N VAL A 142 2.18 20.01 0.01
CA VAL A 142 2.50 18.65 0.43
C VAL A 142 2.91 18.66 1.90
N MET A 143 2.20 17.89 2.72
CA MET A 143 2.57 17.64 4.12
C MET A 143 3.16 16.25 4.24
N SER A 144 4.49 16.14 4.18
CA SER A 144 5.17 14.84 4.24
C SER A 144 5.18 14.26 5.65
N TYR A 145 5.09 12.94 5.73
CA TYR A 145 5.05 12.18 6.97
C TYR A 145 6.43 11.60 7.29
N TRP A 146 6.88 11.78 8.52
CA TRP A 146 8.12 11.16 9.03
C TRP A 146 7.83 10.37 10.31
N PRO A 147 8.01 9.03 10.29
CA PRO A 147 7.97 8.23 11.52
C PRO A 147 9.26 8.42 12.30
N ALA A 148 9.16 8.75 13.59
CA ALA A 148 10.32 8.78 14.47
C ALA A 148 10.01 8.14 15.81
N LEU A 149 11.08 7.85 16.56
CA LEU A 149 11.02 7.45 17.94
C LEU A 149 11.46 8.65 18.80
N MET A 150 10.75 8.88 19.89
CA MET A 150 11.04 9.97 20.83
C MET A 150 11.17 9.41 22.24
N PRO A 151 12.20 9.78 23.03
CA PRO A 151 12.28 9.41 24.43
C PRO A 151 11.01 9.81 25.19
N LYS A 152 10.45 8.89 25.99
CA LYS A 152 9.27 9.20 26.82
C LYS A 152 9.55 10.34 27.80
N THR A 153 10.81 10.49 28.23
CA THR A 153 11.28 11.58 29.10
C THR A 153 11.19 12.97 28.47
N ALA A 154 11.05 13.06 27.15
CA ALA A 154 10.89 14.34 26.45
C ALA A 154 9.45 14.88 26.50
N VAL A 155 8.49 14.11 27.04
CA VAL A 155 7.07 14.47 27.08
C VAL A 155 6.55 14.32 28.51
N GLN A 156 5.77 15.30 28.97
CA GLN A 156 5.08 15.25 30.26
C GLN A 156 3.57 15.09 30.00
N PRO A 157 3.02 13.86 30.04
CA PRO A 157 1.61 13.64 29.77
C PRO A 157 0.73 14.24 30.87
N LYS A 158 -0.41 14.79 30.48
CA LYS A 158 -1.45 15.31 31.37
C LYS A 158 -2.81 14.80 30.94
N ILE A 159 -3.69 14.57 31.91
CA ILE A 159 -5.10 14.23 31.71
C ILE A 159 -5.91 15.45 32.15
N ALA A 160 -6.72 15.99 31.23
CA ALA A 160 -7.62 17.09 31.49
C ALA A 160 -9.08 16.63 31.34
N LEU A 161 -9.91 16.94 32.32
CA LEU A 161 -11.35 16.69 32.31
C LEU A 161 -12.07 17.99 31.98
N PHE A 162 -12.94 17.95 30.98
CA PHE A 162 -13.76 19.08 30.57
C PHE A 162 -15.25 18.76 30.79
N GLU A 163 -15.99 19.70 31.37
CA GLU A 163 -17.45 19.66 31.48
C GLU A 163 -18.01 20.97 30.90
N ASN A 164 -19.00 20.86 30.01
CA ASN A 164 -19.60 22.02 29.32
C ASN A 164 -18.59 22.97 28.63
N GLY A 165 -17.44 22.44 28.19
CA GLY A 165 -16.38 23.21 27.55
C GLY A 165 -15.41 23.89 28.52
N GLU A 166 -15.63 23.77 29.83
CA GLU A 166 -14.74 24.31 30.87
C GLU A 166 -13.84 23.22 31.44
N LEU A 167 -12.60 23.58 31.77
CA LEU A 167 -11.65 22.69 32.42
C LEU A 167 -12.02 22.50 33.89
N VAL A 168 -12.42 21.29 34.27
CA VAL A 168 -12.84 20.95 35.64
C VAL A 168 -11.71 20.33 36.45
N ASN A 169 -10.81 19.60 35.80
CA ASN A 169 -9.68 18.95 36.48
C ASN A 169 -8.50 18.76 35.52
N GLU A 170 -7.27 18.88 36.01
CA GLU A 170 -6.06 18.51 35.30
C GLU A 170 -5.15 17.71 36.24
N LYS A 171 -4.64 16.56 35.77
CA LYS A 171 -3.69 15.73 36.50
C LYS A 171 -2.50 15.40 35.62
N GLN A 172 -1.29 15.64 36.14
CA GLN A 172 -0.05 15.18 35.52
C GLN A 172 0.14 13.67 35.69
N VAL A 173 0.60 13.01 34.63
CA VAL A 173 0.89 11.56 34.61
C VAL A 173 2.38 11.36 34.90
N ASN A 174 2.69 10.90 36.11
CA ASN A 174 4.07 10.73 36.59
C ASN A 174 4.54 9.26 36.59
N ASP A 175 3.66 8.33 36.25
CA ASP A 175 3.83 6.88 36.37
C ASP A 175 3.85 6.19 35.00
N THR A 176 4.27 6.89 33.94
CA THR A 176 4.36 6.32 32.59
C THR A 176 5.31 5.11 32.60
N PRO A 177 4.83 3.89 32.27
CA PRO A 177 5.68 2.71 32.27
C PRO A 177 6.80 2.83 31.24
N VAL A 178 8.03 2.68 31.71
CA VAL A 178 9.26 2.63 30.92
C VAL A 178 9.86 1.26 31.19
N GLY A 179 9.71 0.33 30.24
CA GLY A 179 10.23 -1.02 30.39
C GLY A 179 11.63 -1.14 29.80
N ASN A 180 12.26 -2.29 30.00
CA ASN A 180 13.59 -2.61 29.52
C ASN A 180 13.52 -3.39 28.20
N PHE A 181 12.59 -3.05 27.31
CA PHE A 181 12.52 -3.69 26.02
C PHE A 181 13.82 -3.48 25.24
N VAL A 182 14.58 -4.56 25.09
CA VAL A 182 15.72 -4.65 24.18
C VAL A 182 15.22 -5.35 22.92
N PRO A 183 15.32 -4.71 21.74
CA PRO A 183 15.01 -5.37 20.48
C PRO A 183 15.87 -6.63 20.33
N ASN A 184 15.25 -7.78 20.11
CA ASN A 184 15.98 -8.99 19.74
C ASN A 184 16.67 -8.77 18.38
N GLU A 185 17.87 -9.31 18.18
CA GLU A 185 18.60 -9.18 16.91
C GLU A 185 17.85 -9.83 15.72
N MET A 186 17.02 -10.84 15.99
CA MET A 186 16.10 -11.45 15.03
C MET A 186 14.67 -11.42 15.58
N ASP A 187 13.77 -10.72 14.89
CA ASP A 187 12.34 -10.82 15.14
C ASP A 187 11.87 -12.21 14.71
N ALA A 188 11.40 -13.01 15.68
CA ALA A 188 10.98 -14.40 15.47
C ALA A 188 9.83 -14.55 14.46
N GLN A 189 9.07 -13.48 14.18
CA GLN A 189 8.03 -13.50 13.16
C GLN A 189 8.57 -13.32 11.74
N ILE A 190 9.78 -12.76 11.57
CA ILE A 190 10.36 -12.52 10.25
C ILE A 190 10.78 -13.86 9.65
N ALA A 191 10.08 -14.25 8.59
CA ALA A 191 10.39 -15.45 7.85
C ALA A 191 11.53 -15.19 6.86
N THR A 192 12.73 -15.66 7.19
CA THR A 192 13.93 -15.58 6.34
C THR A 192 13.99 -16.69 5.29
N LYS A 193 13.31 -17.82 5.54
CA LYS A 193 13.22 -18.98 4.65
C LYS A 193 11.79 -19.56 4.69
N PRO A 194 11.34 -20.25 3.63
CA PRO A 194 10.13 -21.08 3.70
C PRO A 194 10.35 -22.22 4.71
N SER A 195 9.28 -22.71 5.37
CA SER A 195 9.40 -23.80 6.35
C SER A 195 9.75 -25.16 5.72
N GLN A 196 9.45 -25.36 4.43
CA GLN A 196 9.67 -26.59 3.66
C GLN A 196 9.89 -26.28 2.16
N SER A 197 10.30 -27.26 1.33
CA SER A 197 10.57 -27.02 -0.09
C SER A 197 9.29 -26.95 -0.95
N ILE A 198 9.32 -26.14 -2.02
CA ILE A 198 8.21 -26.01 -2.99
C ILE A 198 8.06 -27.29 -3.83
N GLN A 199 9.16 -27.98 -4.13
CA GLN A 199 9.15 -29.21 -4.97
C GLN A 199 8.40 -30.35 -4.26
N GLU A 200 8.61 -30.53 -2.96
CA GLU A 200 7.86 -31.51 -2.16
C GLU A 200 6.35 -31.22 -2.21
N ALA A 201 5.96 -29.96 -1.99
CA ALA A 201 4.54 -29.57 -1.99
C ALA A 201 3.85 -29.68 -3.35
N LEU A 202 4.58 -29.49 -4.46
CA LEU A 202 4.02 -29.69 -5.80
C LEU A 202 4.01 -31.17 -6.20
N SER A 203 4.93 -31.98 -5.67
CA SER A 203 5.03 -33.41 -5.98
C SER A 203 3.96 -34.27 -5.32
N GLU A 204 3.37 -33.82 -4.21
CA GLU A 204 2.27 -34.53 -3.51
C GLU A 204 0.94 -34.49 -4.29
N HIS A 205 0.83 -33.66 -5.33
CA HIS A 205 -0.45 -33.39 -5.98
C HIS A 205 -0.39 -33.57 -7.50
N THR A 206 -1.11 -34.58 -8.00
CA THR A 206 -1.05 -35.04 -9.40
C THR A 206 -1.82 -34.18 -10.42
N LYS A 207 -2.58 -33.16 -9.98
CA LYS A 207 -3.31 -32.23 -10.87
C LYS A 207 -3.30 -30.79 -10.36
N SER A 208 -2.36 -29.98 -10.85
CA SER A 208 -2.32 -28.53 -10.60
C SER A 208 -2.94 -27.75 -11.76
N THR A 209 -3.70 -26.70 -11.48
CA THR A 209 -4.23 -25.79 -12.52
C THR A 209 -3.88 -24.35 -12.19
N SER A 210 -3.65 -23.52 -13.23
CA SER A 210 -3.35 -22.09 -13.06
C SER A 210 -4.60 -21.33 -12.65
N ARG A 211 -4.68 -20.93 -11.38
CA ARG A 211 -5.86 -20.30 -10.76
C ARG A 211 -5.47 -19.07 -9.95
N SER A 212 -6.47 -18.27 -9.60
CA SER A 212 -6.25 -17.02 -8.87
C SER A 212 -5.94 -17.31 -7.39
N LEU A 213 -5.00 -16.59 -6.79
CA LEU A 213 -4.73 -16.72 -5.35
C LEU A 213 -5.96 -16.42 -4.47
N SER A 214 -6.89 -15.58 -4.97
CA SER A 214 -8.19 -15.30 -4.33
C SER A 214 -9.04 -16.54 -4.00
N GLU A 215 -8.81 -17.65 -4.69
CA GLU A 215 -9.55 -18.89 -4.47
C GLU A 215 -9.12 -19.62 -3.19
N ILE A 216 -7.87 -19.40 -2.73
CA ILE A 216 -7.29 -20.07 -1.55
C ILE A 216 -6.92 -19.09 -0.43
N ALA A 217 -6.96 -17.79 -0.69
CA ALA A 217 -6.62 -16.74 0.26
C ALA A 217 -7.59 -15.55 0.24
N LEU A 218 -7.63 -14.84 1.37
CA LEU A 218 -8.16 -13.49 1.53
C LEU A 218 -6.99 -12.54 1.76
N ALA A 219 -7.11 -11.27 1.38
CA ALA A 219 -6.07 -10.29 1.63
C ALA A 219 -6.61 -8.87 1.78
N ARG A 220 -5.88 -8.06 2.54
CA ARG A 220 -6.09 -6.61 2.66
C ARG A 220 -4.74 -5.90 2.69
N SER A 221 -4.72 -4.66 2.20
CA SER A 221 -3.52 -3.83 2.22
C SER A 221 -3.75 -2.44 2.81
N GLY A 222 -2.67 -1.83 3.24
CA GLY A 222 -2.63 -0.49 3.82
C GLY A 222 -1.23 0.09 3.79
N ASP A 223 -1.05 1.21 4.49
CA ASP A 223 0.16 2.00 4.43
C ASP A 223 0.64 2.44 5.82
N LYS A 224 1.95 2.66 5.91
CA LYS A 224 2.56 3.48 6.95
C LYS A 224 3.71 4.29 6.36
N GLY A 225 3.46 5.55 6.05
CA GLY A 225 4.42 6.38 5.34
C GLY A 225 4.59 5.89 3.90
N ASP A 226 5.83 5.68 3.46
CA ASP A 226 6.12 5.15 2.12
C ASP A 226 6.15 3.61 2.05
N THR A 227 5.74 2.93 3.12
CA THR A 227 5.69 1.47 3.17
C THR A 227 4.25 0.99 3.00
N ALA A 228 4.02 0.05 2.09
CA ALA A 228 2.75 -0.68 2.03
C ALA A 228 2.83 -1.97 2.85
N ASN A 229 1.72 -2.38 3.43
CA ASN A 229 1.57 -3.71 4.01
C ASN A 229 0.51 -4.51 3.25
N ILE A 230 0.75 -5.80 3.05
CA ILE A 230 -0.23 -6.76 2.48
C ILE A 230 -0.40 -7.90 3.47
N GLY A 231 -1.54 -7.93 4.15
CA GLY A 231 -1.96 -9.04 4.99
C GLY A 231 -2.68 -10.10 4.16
N VAL A 232 -2.26 -11.35 4.26
CA VAL A 232 -2.82 -12.52 3.55
C VAL A 232 -3.29 -13.54 4.58
N LEU A 233 -4.49 -14.08 4.39
CA LEU A 233 -5.12 -15.08 5.26
C LEU A 233 -5.52 -16.28 4.40
N ALA A 234 -4.99 -17.46 4.71
CA ALA A 234 -5.36 -18.68 4.01
C ALA A 234 -6.79 -19.10 4.39
N ARG A 235 -7.52 -19.70 3.45
CA ARG A 235 -8.90 -20.17 3.67
C ARG A 235 -8.98 -21.50 4.43
N SER A 236 -7.91 -22.29 4.43
CA SER A 236 -7.81 -23.59 5.12
C SER A 236 -6.38 -23.81 5.66
N GLN A 237 -6.17 -24.92 6.39
CA GLN A 237 -4.83 -25.27 6.87
C GLN A 237 -3.93 -25.68 5.70
N GLU A 238 -4.47 -26.49 4.78
CA GLU A 238 -3.77 -27.00 3.60
C GLU A 238 -3.35 -25.85 2.68
N ALA A 239 -4.23 -24.86 2.51
CA ALA A 239 -3.90 -23.63 1.78
C ALA A 239 -2.79 -22.82 2.47
N TYR A 240 -2.78 -22.78 3.81
CA TYR A 240 -1.72 -22.11 4.56
C TYR A 240 -0.37 -22.80 4.37
N ASP A 241 -0.33 -24.13 4.48
CA ASP A 241 0.89 -24.91 4.34
C ASP A 241 1.48 -24.78 2.92
N PHE A 242 0.61 -24.72 1.89
CA PHE A 242 1.03 -24.40 0.52
C PHE A 242 1.58 -22.96 0.40
N LEU A 243 0.83 -21.97 0.91
CA LEU A 243 1.20 -20.55 0.80
C LEU A 243 2.48 -20.22 1.58
N ASP A 244 2.75 -20.88 2.71
CA ASP A 244 3.98 -20.65 3.45
C ASP A 244 5.23 -21.01 2.64
N LYS A 245 5.13 -22.05 1.81
CA LYS A 245 6.19 -22.48 0.89
C LYS A 245 6.23 -21.59 -0.36
N TYR A 246 5.07 -21.28 -0.93
CA TYR A 246 4.96 -20.63 -2.23
C TYR A 246 5.13 -19.11 -2.18
N LEU A 247 4.48 -18.45 -1.23
CA LEU A 247 4.38 -16.99 -1.12
C LEU A 247 5.52 -16.42 -0.27
N THR A 248 6.72 -16.43 -0.83
CA THR A 248 7.94 -15.92 -0.18
C THR A 248 8.06 -14.40 -0.30
N ALA A 249 8.88 -13.78 0.57
CA ALA A 249 9.19 -12.35 0.47
C ALA A 249 9.78 -11.98 -0.91
N GLN A 250 10.68 -12.82 -1.45
CA GLN A 250 11.29 -12.62 -2.76
C GLN A 250 10.25 -12.67 -3.87
N ARG A 251 9.34 -13.65 -3.87
CA ARG A 251 8.30 -13.74 -4.90
C ARG A 251 7.40 -12.51 -4.91
N VAL A 252 7.01 -12.02 -3.73
CA VAL A 252 6.23 -10.78 -3.62
C VAL A 252 7.05 -9.58 -4.09
N LYS A 253 8.35 -9.50 -3.78
CA LYS A 253 9.24 -8.46 -4.32
C LYS A 253 9.29 -8.49 -5.85
N ASP A 254 9.44 -9.68 -6.45
CA ASP A 254 9.50 -9.86 -7.91
C ASP A 254 8.20 -9.42 -8.59
N TRP A 255 7.05 -9.78 -8.02
CA TRP A 255 5.76 -9.32 -8.53
C TRP A 255 5.61 -7.81 -8.43
N PHE A 256 5.97 -7.20 -7.30
CA PHE A 256 5.79 -5.77 -7.06
C PHE A 256 6.98 -4.90 -7.49
N GLN A 257 7.91 -5.41 -8.30
CA GLN A 257 9.16 -4.73 -8.63
C GLN A 257 8.99 -3.34 -9.29
N GLU A 258 7.91 -3.12 -10.05
CA GLU A 258 7.60 -1.80 -10.65
C GLU A 258 7.01 -0.79 -9.66
N LEU A 259 6.60 -1.25 -8.47
CA LEU A 259 5.96 -0.44 -7.45
C LEU A 259 6.82 -0.24 -6.21
N CYS A 260 7.57 -1.28 -5.81
CA CYS A 260 8.37 -1.39 -4.60
C CYS A 260 9.87 -1.31 -4.93
N THR A 261 10.55 -0.25 -4.54
CA THR A 261 12.01 -0.12 -4.71
C THR A 261 12.79 -0.69 -3.54
N GLY A 262 12.25 -0.61 -2.32
CA GLY A 262 12.87 -1.08 -1.08
C GLY A 262 12.75 -2.58 -0.82
N LYS A 263 13.02 -3.00 0.43
CA LYS A 263 12.95 -4.42 0.81
C LYS A 263 11.51 -4.90 0.95
N VAL A 264 11.27 -6.19 0.68
CA VAL A 264 10.06 -6.88 1.14
C VAL A 264 10.39 -7.76 2.33
N THR A 265 9.66 -7.58 3.43
CA THR A 265 9.80 -8.39 4.65
C THR A 265 8.51 -9.17 4.89
N ARG A 266 8.60 -10.49 5.08
CA ARG A 266 7.46 -11.36 5.38
C ARG A 266 7.42 -11.69 6.87
N TYR A 267 6.28 -11.43 7.49
CA TYR A 267 5.96 -11.83 8.86
C TYR A 267 4.96 -12.98 8.84
N GLN A 268 5.20 -14.03 9.63
CA GLN A 268 4.30 -15.17 9.78
C GLN A 268 3.35 -14.97 10.96
N LEU A 269 2.07 -15.32 10.75
CA LEU A 269 1.02 -15.33 11.76
C LEU A 269 0.34 -16.72 11.78
N PRO A 270 1.03 -17.77 12.26
CA PRO A 270 0.59 -19.15 12.11
C PRO A 270 -0.76 -19.43 12.76
N GLY A 271 -1.02 -18.92 13.96
CA GLY A 271 -2.32 -19.12 14.62
C GLY A 271 -3.48 -18.31 14.02
N MET A 272 -3.21 -17.46 13.02
CA MET A 272 -4.23 -16.89 12.13
C MET A 272 -4.25 -17.58 10.76
N LYS A 273 -3.33 -18.50 10.46
CA LYS A 273 -3.09 -19.03 9.11
C LYS A 273 -2.79 -17.91 8.12
N GLY A 274 -1.98 -16.94 8.54
CA GLY A 274 -1.75 -15.72 7.79
C GLY A 274 -0.29 -15.28 7.67
N PHE A 275 -0.09 -14.29 6.81
CA PHE A 275 1.18 -13.64 6.53
C PHE A 275 0.96 -12.13 6.44
N ASN A 276 1.97 -11.34 6.80
CA ASN A 276 1.99 -9.92 6.49
C ASN A 276 3.29 -9.57 5.76
N PHE A 277 3.16 -8.97 4.58
CA PHE A 277 4.30 -8.48 3.80
C PHE A 277 4.41 -6.98 3.98
N LEU A 278 5.57 -6.50 4.41
CA LEU A 278 5.92 -5.08 4.36
C LEU A 278 6.75 -4.83 3.11
N LEU A 279 6.27 -3.93 2.25
CA LEU A 279 6.92 -3.49 1.02
C LEU A 279 7.41 -2.06 1.25
N GLU A 280 8.71 -1.90 1.47
CA GLU A 280 9.33 -0.59 1.73
C GLU A 280 9.47 0.23 0.43
N GLU A 281 9.37 1.55 0.55
CA GLU A 281 9.48 2.50 -0.57
C GLU A 281 8.57 2.14 -1.76
N SER A 282 7.32 1.81 -1.46
CA SER A 282 6.39 1.26 -2.44
C SER A 282 5.25 2.21 -2.83
N LEU A 283 5.21 3.42 -2.27
CA LEU A 283 4.08 4.34 -2.41
C LEU A 283 4.45 5.69 -3.02
N GLY A 284 5.72 5.94 -3.36
CA GLY A 284 6.17 7.20 -3.97
C GLY A 284 6.37 8.32 -2.93
N GLY A 285 6.91 7.97 -1.76
CA GLY A 285 7.09 8.86 -0.63
C GLY A 285 5.88 8.94 0.32
N GLY A 286 4.89 8.05 0.16
CA GLY A 286 3.70 7.95 1.00
C GLY A 286 2.52 8.84 0.59
N GLY A 287 1.35 8.61 1.21
CA GLY A 287 0.06 9.06 0.67
C GLY A 287 -0.11 10.57 0.49
N THR A 288 0.51 11.39 1.34
CA THR A 288 0.43 12.86 1.22
C THR A 288 1.41 13.40 0.18
N ARG A 289 2.55 12.74 -0.02
CA ARG A 289 3.64 13.16 -0.92
C ARG A 289 3.44 12.69 -2.35
N THR A 290 3.00 11.46 -2.53
CA THR A 290 2.93 10.77 -3.82
C THR A 290 2.03 11.45 -4.84
N LEU A 291 2.40 11.29 -6.10
CA LEU A 291 1.57 11.62 -7.25
C LEU A 291 0.64 10.47 -7.66
N ARG A 292 0.82 9.24 -7.14
CA ARG A 292 0.06 8.05 -7.56
C ARG A 292 -1.43 8.14 -7.18
N ILE A 293 -2.30 7.51 -7.97
CA ILE A 293 -3.74 7.47 -7.68
C ILE A 293 -4.05 6.57 -6.48
N ASP A 294 -3.41 5.40 -6.40
CA ASP A 294 -3.44 4.57 -5.18
C ASP A 294 -2.33 5.00 -4.22
N ALA A 295 -2.56 6.15 -3.59
CA ALA A 295 -1.59 6.81 -2.72
C ALA A 295 -1.24 5.99 -1.46
N GLN A 296 -2.11 5.05 -1.07
CA GLN A 296 -2.02 4.30 0.19
C GLN A 296 -1.90 2.78 -0.03
N GLY A 297 -1.68 2.33 -1.27
CA GLY A 297 -1.53 0.92 -1.61
C GLY A 297 -2.76 0.07 -1.29
N LYS A 298 -3.97 0.64 -1.25
CA LYS A 298 -5.20 -0.06 -0.85
C LYS A 298 -5.62 -1.13 -1.86
N THR A 299 -5.06 -1.06 -3.07
CA THR A 299 -5.34 -2.02 -4.14
C THR A 299 -4.33 -3.16 -4.22
N PHE A 300 -3.18 -3.05 -3.53
CA PHE A 300 -2.10 -4.04 -3.61
C PHE A 300 -2.52 -5.45 -3.22
N ALA A 301 -3.41 -5.60 -2.23
CA ALA A 301 -3.95 -6.91 -1.89
C ALA A 301 -4.73 -7.56 -3.04
N GLN A 302 -5.49 -6.77 -3.82
CA GLN A 302 -6.19 -7.29 -5.00
C GLN A 302 -5.18 -7.66 -6.10
N ALA A 303 -4.12 -6.86 -6.28
CA ALA A 303 -3.06 -7.19 -7.23
C ALA A 303 -2.38 -8.53 -6.92
N LEU A 304 -2.09 -8.78 -5.63
CA LEU A 304 -1.55 -10.04 -5.17
C LEU A 304 -2.55 -11.19 -5.38
N LEU A 305 -3.81 -11.01 -4.97
CA LEU A 305 -4.83 -12.05 -5.07
C LEU A 305 -5.19 -12.42 -6.52
N ALA A 306 -5.01 -11.49 -7.46
CA ALA A 306 -5.25 -11.71 -8.89
C ALA A 306 -4.14 -12.54 -9.58
N GLN A 307 -2.97 -12.70 -8.94
CA GLN A 307 -1.89 -13.49 -9.51
C GLN A 307 -2.34 -14.92 -9.79
N LYS A 308 -2.03 -15.39 -11.00
CA LYS A 308 -2.32 -16.75 -11.44
C LYS A 308 -1.18 -17.66 -10.99
N VAL A 309 -1.52 -18.63 -10.15
CA VAL A 309 -0.60 -19.57 -9.54
C VAL A 309 -1.09 -20.99 -9.80
N SER A 310 -0.17 -21.89 -10.11
CA SER A 310 -0.48 -23.32 -10.22
C SER A 310 -0.52 -23.94 -8.83
N PHE A 311 -1.70 -24.45 -8.44
CA PHE A 311 -1.87 -25.16 -7.18
C PHE A 311 -2.90 -26.30 -7.30
N PRO A 312 -2.89 -27.27 -6.37
CA PRO A 312 -3.81 -28.40 -6.36
C PRO A 312 -5.27 -27.97 -6.18
N LEU A 313 -6.20 -28.60 -6.92
CA LEU A 313 -7.62 -28.24 -6.86
C LEU A 313 -8.26 -28.47 -5.47
N GLU A 314 -7.71 -29.39 -4.68
CA GLU A 314 -8.19 -29.69 -3.33
C GLU A 314 -7.98 -28.54 -2.33
N LEU A 315 -7.08 -27.59 -2.62
CA LEU A 315 -6.89 -26.40 -1.79
C LEU A 315 -8.05 -25.41 -1.92
N VAL A 316 -8.82 -25.48 -3.01
CA VAL A 316 -10.00 -24.63 -3.20
C VAL A 316 -11.11 -25.17 -2.29
N LYS A 317 -11.40 -24.45 -1.20
CA LYS A 317 -12.57 -24.76 -0.38
C LYS A 317 -13.83 -24.72 -1.25
N LYS A 318 -14.58 -25.83 -1.26
CA LYS A 318 -15.99 -25.80 -1.66
C LYS A 318 -16.70 -24.93 -0.62
N GLY A 319 -17.35 -23.87 -1.09
CA GLY A 319 -17.99 -22.84 -0.26
C GLY A 319 -18.98 -23.40 0.74
#